data_AF-A0A529G488-F1
#
_entry.id   AF-A0A529G488-F1
#
_cell.length_a   1.000
_cell.length_b   1.000
_cell.length_c   1.000
_cell.angle_alpha   90.00
_cell.angle_beta   90.00
_cell.angle_gamma   90.00
#
_symmetry.space_group_name_H-M   'P 1'
#
loop_
_entity.id
_entity.type
_entity.pdbx_description
1 polymer ?
#
loop_
_entity_poly.entity_id
_entity_poly.type
_entity_poly.pdbx_seq_one_letter_code
_entity_poly.pdbx_strand_id
1 'polypeptide(L)'
;MIPEHADTMRDRLIVGLDVPTVKDAEKAVRELDGTVSFYKIGYQLAFAGGLDFARELASGGIRIFLDMKLLDIDNTVAKGVENIVRMGMTMLTIHSYPKAMRAAVEAARGSDLCLLAVSVLTSMDEQDMIDAGYEYDPHTLVLRRSEQALHAGMGGVVCSAEEAEAVRRIVGPNMAVVTPGIRPKGSDHGDQKRVVTPAQAIRNGS
;
A
#
# COMPACT_ATOMS: atom_id res chain seq x y z
N MET A 1 13.24 -16.71 18.03
CA MET A 1 14.30 -15.68 17.89
C MET A 1 14.09 -15.05 16.52
N ILE A 2 13.42 -13.90 16.47
CA ILE A 2 13.13 -13.21 15.20
C ILE A 2 14.42 -12.48 14.81
N PRO A 3 14.93 -12.62 13.57
CA PRO A 3 16.13 -11.92 13.16
C PRO A 3 15.90 -10.42 13.22
N GLU A 4 16.80 -9.73 13.90
CA GLU A 4 16.96 -8.28 13.88
C GLU A 4 17.42 -7.88 12.46
N HIS A 5 16.49 -7.78 11.51
CA HIS A 5 16.77 -7.04 10.29
C HIS A 5 16.52 -5.58 10.59
N ALA A 6 17.62 -4.85 10.76
CA ALA A 6 17.65 -3.43 11.06
C ALA A 6 16.69 -2.68 10.14
N ASP A 7 15.70 -2.03 10.76
CA ASP A 7 14.73 -1.11 10.16
C ASP A 7 15.47 0.16 9.69
N THR A 8 16.22 0.05 8.58
CA THR A 8 16.92 1.22 8.03
C THR A 8 15.90 2.15 7.37
N MET A 9 16.17 3.45 7.36
CA MET A 9 15.32 4.44 6.64
C MET A 9 15.11 4.07 5.17
N ARG A 10 16.11 3.41 4.57
CA ARG A 10 16.04 2.89 3.21
C ARG A 10 14.90 1.89 3.04
N ASP A 11 14.64 1.08 4.06
CA ASP A 11 13.64 0.03 3.98
C ASP A 11 12.21 0.51 4.21
N ARG A 12 12.06 1.74 4.70
CA ARG A 12 10.78 2.43 4.94
C ARG A 12 10.36 3.34 3.78
N LEU A 13 11.26 3.61 2.82
CA LEU A 13 10.94 4.36 1.61
C LEU A 13 10.46 3.41 0.51
N ILE A 14 9.25 3.64 0.01
CA ILE A 14 8.71 2.95 -1.16
C ILE A 14 8.60 3.95 -2.30
N VAL A 15 9.34 3.74 -3.38
CA VAL A 15 9.32 4.64 -4.55
C VAL A 15 8.24 4.20 -5.54
N GLY A 16 7.32 5.10 -5.88
CA GLY A 16 6.31 4.86 -6.90
C GLY A 16 6.89 4.91 -8.31
N LEU A 17 6.70 3.84 -9.09
CA LEU A 17 6.99 3.80 -10.53
C LEU A 17 5.74 4.26 -11.32
N ASP A 18 5.32 5.49 -11.07
CA ASP A 18 4.14 6.11 -11.68
C ASP A 18 4.54 6.75 -13.03
N VAL A 19 4.92 5.89 -13.99
CA VAL A 19 5.42 6.26 -15.32
C VAL A 19 4.66 5.50 -16.43
N PRO A 20 4.55 6.06 -17.65
CA PRO A 20 3.65 5.53 -18.68
C PRO A 20 4.17 4.27 -19.39
N THR A 21 5.47 3.95 -19.30
CA THR A 21 6.05 2.80 -20.00
C THR A 21 7.00 1.99 -19.12
N VAL A 22 7.14 0.70 -19.43
CA VAL A 22 8.15 -0.17 -18.78
C VAL A 22 9.57 0.36 -18.97
N LYS A 23 9.88 0.93 -20.15
CA LYS A 23 11.20 1.51 -20.43
C LYS A 23 11.54 2.69 -19.50
N ASP A 24 10.55 3.54 -19.19
CA ASP A 24 10.72 4.64 -18.25
C ASP A 24 10.91 4.10 -16.82
N ALA A 25 10.18 3.04 -16.46
CA ALA A 25 10.31 2.39 -15.15
C ALA A 25 11.69 1.74 -14.97
N GLU A 26 12.18 1.01 -15.97
CA GLU A 26 13.53 0.46 -15.99
C GLU A 26 14.60 1.56 -15.84
N LYS A 27 14.42 2.70 -16.51
CA LYS A 27 15.34 3.83 -16.39
C LYS A 27 15.38 4.33 -14.95
N ALA A 28 14.21 4.54 -14.33
CA ALA A 28 14.14 4.98 -12.94
C ALA A 28 14.77 3.97 -11.97
N VAL A 29 14.52 2.66 -12.14
CA VAL A 29 15.13 1.62 -11.31
C VAL A 29 16.66 1.61 -11.47
N ARG A 30 17.19 1.75 -12.68
CA ARG A 30 18.64 1.85 -12.93
C ARG A 30 19.27 3.09 -12.28
N GLU A 31 18.61 4.24 -12.35
CA GLU A 31 19.11 5.48 -11.76
C GLU A 31 19.13 5.45 -10.23
N LEU A 32 18.26 4.64 -9.62
CA LEU A 32 18.12 4.49 -8.17
C LEU A 32 18.79 3.22 -7.61
N ASP A 33 19.53 2.49 -8.45
CA ASP A 33 20.22 1.27 -8.06
C ASP A 33 21.21 1.55 -6.92
N GLY A 34 21.35 0.58 -6.02
CA GLY A 34 22.15 0.73 -4.80
C GLY A 34 21.59 1.72 -3.76
N THR A 35 20.54 2.48 -4.07
CA THR A 35 19.91 3.47 -3.16
C THR A 35 18.52 3.04 -2.69
N VAL A 36 17.68 2.55 -3.60
CA VAL A 36 16.29 2.14 -3.31
C VAL A 36 16.16 0.62 -3.46
N SER A 37 15.49 -0.03 -2.51
CA SER A 37 15.28 -1.49 -2.50
C SER A 37 13.80 -1.88 -2.57
N PHE A 38 12.88 -0.91 -2.59
CA PHE A 38 11.44 -1.15 -2.55
C PHE A 38 10.69 -0.19 -3.49
N TYR A 39 9.97 -0.76 -4.46
CA TYR A 39 9.18 0.00 -5.43
C TYR A 39 7.69 -0.35 -5.35
N LYS A 40 6.85 0.64 -5.68
CA LYS A 40 5.41 0.49 -5.83
C LYS A 40 5.05 0.57 -7.30
N ILE A 41 4.26 -0.39 -7.79
CA ILE A 41 3.68 -0.40 -9.13
C ILE A 41 2.17 -0.23 -8.98
N GLY A 42 1.65 0.88 -9.51
CA GLY A 42 0.22 1.18 -9.59
C GLY A 42 -0.35 0.97 -10.99
N TYR A 43 -1.61 1.37 -11.21
CA TYR A 43 -2.34 1.13 -12.46
C TYR A 43 -1.64 1.63 -13.71
N GLN A 44 -1.05 2.83 -13.69
CA GLN A 44 -0.43 3.42 -14.88
C GLN A 44 0.61 2.48 -15.49
N LEU A 45 1.52 1.96 -14.67
CA LEU A 45 2.55 1.05 -15.14
C LEU A 45 2.04 -0.39 -15.25
N ALA A 46 1.20 -0.87 -14.32
CA ALA A 46 0.67 -2.23 -14.35
C ALA A 46 -0.05 -2.54 -15.67
N PHE A 47 -0.92 -1.64 -16.13
CA PHE A 47 -1.65 -1.81 -17.39
C PHE A 47 -0.82 -1.48 -18.64
N ALA A 48 0.38 -0.92 -18.48
CA ALA A 48 1.36 -0.71 -19.54
C ALA A 48 2.35 -1.90 -19.71
N GLY A 49 2.07 -3.05 -19.10
CA GLY A 49 2.95 -4.24 -19.10
C GLY A 49 3.82 -4.38 -17.84
N GLY A 50 3.62 -3.51 -16.85
CA GLY A 50 4.41 -3.47 -15.63
C GLY A 50 4.30 -4.69 -14.72
N LEU A 51 3.33 -5.58 -14.91
CA LEU A 51 3.18 -6.80 -14.09
C LEU A 51 4.29 -7.83 -14.38
N ASP A 52 4.73 -7.96 -15.63
CA ASP A 52 5.86 -8.83 -15.94
C ASP A 52 7.17 -8.23 -15.44
N PHE A 53 7.34 -6.91 -15.61
CA PHE A 53 8.47 -6.18 -15.03
C PHE A 53 8.52 -6.30 -13.49
N ALA A 54 7.38 -6.24 -12.81
CA ALA A 54 7.28 -6.49 -11.37
C ALA A 54 7.84 -7.86 -10.99
N ARG A 55 7.47 -8.91 -11.75
CA ARG A 55 7.95 -10.29 -11.54
C ARG A 55 9.47 -10.39 -11.75
N GLU A 56 10.00 -9.73 -12.78
CA GLU A 56 11.44 -9.67 -13.04
C GLU A 56 12.19 -9.04 -11.86
N LEU A 57 11.75 -7.86 -11.40
CA LEU A 57 12.36 -7.18 -10.26
C LEU A 57 12.30 -8.03 -8.97
N ALA A 58 11.14 -8.62 -8.68
CA ALA A 58 10.97 -9.48 -7.50
C ALA A 58 11.86 -10.72 -7.54
N SER A 59 12.01 -11.36 -8.71
CA SER A 59 12.94 -12.50 -8.84
C SER A 59 14.42 -12.11 -8.70
N GLY A 60 14.75 -10.84 -8.96
CA GLY A 60 16.06 -10.24 -8.67
C GLY A 60 16.26 -9.79 -7.21
N GLY A 61 15.29 -10.03 -6.32
CA GLY A 61 15.36 -9.70 -4.89
C GLY A 61 14.93 -8.26 -4.54
N ILE A 62 14.41 -7.50 -5.49
CA ILE A 62 13.84 -6.18 -5.22
C ILE A 62 12.45 -6.35 -4.60
N ARG A 63 12.16 -5.62 -3.53
CA ARG A 63 10.83 -5.65 -2.90
C ARG A 63 9.82 -4.89 -3.77
N ILE A 64 8.66 -5.49 -3.99
CA ILE A 64 7.61 -4.91 -4.84
C ILE A 64 6.28 -4.82 -4.09
N PHE A 65 5.72 -3.62 -4.11
CA PHE A 65 4.37 -3.31 -3.64
C PHE A 65 3.46 -3.15 -4.88
N LEU A 66 2.55 -4.10 -5.09
CA LEU A 66 1.46 -3.96 -6.07
C LEU A 66 0.30 -3.17 -5.48
N ASP A 67 0.14 -1.92 -5.93
CA ASP A 67 -0.91 -1.00 -5.48
C ASP A 67 -2.17 -1.11 -6.37
N MET A 68 -2.77 -2.31 -6.39
CA MET A 68 -3.90 -2.66 -7.26
C MET A 68 -5.28 -2.41 -6.65
N LYS A 69 -5.34 -2.08 -5.36
CA LYS A 69 -6.56 -1.81 -4.57
C LYS A 69 -7.70 -2.79 -4.90
N LEU A 70 -7.42 -4.10 -4.86
CA LEU A 70 -8.39 -5.09 -5.35
C LEU A 70 -9.72 -4.99 -4.60
N LEU A 71 -10.82 -4.99 -5.36
CA LEU A 71 -12.18 -5.04 -4.86
C LEU A 71 -13.07 -5.72 -5.90
N ASP A 72 -13.55 -6.91 -5.57
CA ASP A 72 -14.46 -7.70 -6.39
C ASP A 72 -15.18 -8.68 -5.44
N ILE A 73 -15.95 -9.61 -5.97
CA ILE A 73 -16.44 -10.76 -5.20
C ILE A 73 -15.27 -11.56 -4.63
N ASP A 74 -15.52 -12.18 -3.48
CA ASP A 74 -14.57 -12.95 -2.68
C ASP A 74 -13.71 -13.93 -3.49
N ASN A 75 -14.34 -14.74 -4.35
CA ASN A 75 -13.63 -15.72 -5.17
C ASN A 75 -12.68 -15.08 -6.22
N THR A 76 -13.07 -13.93 -6.79
CA THR A 76 -12.23 -13.22 -7.75
C THR A 76 -11.01 -12.60 -7.05
N VAL A 77 -11.23 -11.99 -5.88
CA VAL A 77 -10.13 -11.46 -5.05
C VAL A 77 -9.18 -12.58 -4.64
N ALA A 78 -9.69 -13.70 -4.14
CA ALA A 78 -8.87 -14.84 -3.73
C ALA A 78 -7.97 -15.36 -4.87
N LYS A 79 -8.54 -15.60 -6.05
CA LYS A 79 -7.78 -16.04 -7.24
C LYS A 79 -6.76 -15.02 -7.72
N GLY A 80 -7.07 -13.72 -7.60
CA GLY A 80 -6.11 -12.65 -7.87
C GLY A 80 -4.92 -12.73 -6.91
N VAL A 81 -5.20 -12.86 -5.61
CA VAL A 81 -4.18 -12.97 -4.56
C VAL A 81 -3.30 -14.22 -4.74
N GLU A 82 -3.88 -15.38 -5.04
CA GLU A 82 -3.11 -16.61 -5.31
C GLU A 82 -2.07 -16.42 -6.43
N ASN A 83 -2.43 -15.72 -7.51
CA ASN A 83 -1.50 -15.42 -8.59
C ASN A 83 -0.42 -14.43 -8.15
N ILE A 84 -0.78 -13.42 -7.36
CA ILE A 84 0.15 -12.41 -6.86
C ILE A 84 1.17 -13.03 -5.88
N VAL A 85 0.74 -13.97 -5.04
CA VAL A 85 1.64 -14.77 -4.20
C VAL A 85 2.70 -15.48 -5.06
N ARG A 86 2.29 -16.11 -6.16
CA ARG A 86 3.21 -16.80 -7.09
C ARG A 86 4.16 -15.83 -7.81
N MET A 87 3.80 -14.56 -7.94
CA MET A 87 4.67 -13.54 -8.51
C MET A 87 5.80 -13.10 -7.56
N GLY A 88 5.74 -13.46 -6.27
CA GLY A 88 6.78 -13.11 -5.29
C GLY A 88 6.70 -11.66 -4.79
N MET A 89 5.51 -11.05 -4.80
CA MET A 89 5.32 -9.67 -4.37
C MET A 89 5.44 -9.54 -2.85
N THR A 90 5.95 -8.39 -2.39
CA THR A 90 6.13 -8.10 -0.96
C THR A 90 4.86 -7.53 -0.32
N MET A 91 4.15 -6.66 -1.04
CA MET A 91 2.92 -6.03 -0.57
C MET A 91 1.85 -6.00 -1.66
N LEU A 92 0.59 -6.09 -1.25
CA LEU A 92 -0.59 -5.94 -2.12
C LEU A 92 -1.70 -5.19 -1.40
N THR A 93 -2.28 -4.19 -2.06
CA THR A 93 -3.47 -3.50 -1.53
C THR A 93 -4.80 -4.17 -1.89
N ILE A 94 -5.70 -4.23 -0.91
CA ILE A 94 -7.10 -4.63 -1.02
C ILE A 94 -7.95 -3.48 -0.46
N HIS A 95 -9.05 -3.10 -1.10
CA HIS A 95 -9.98 -2.15 -0.47
C HIS A 95 -10.56 -2.78 0.80
N SER A 96 -10.68 -1.99 1.87
CA SER A 96 -11.02 -2.47 3.22
C SER A 96 -12.51 -2.82 3.40
N TYR A 97 -12.99 -3.77 2.59
CA TYR A 97 -14.29 -4.42 2.74
C TYR A 97 -14.07 -5.76 3.44
N PRO A 98 -14.68 -5.99 4.62
CA PRO A 98 -14.36 -7.15 5.46
C PRO A 98 -14.46 -8.51 4.74
N LYS A 99 -15.42 -8.65 3.82
CA LYS A 99 -15.59 -9.89 3.04
C LYS A 99 -14.42 -10.12 2.06
N ALA A 100 -14.01 -9.09 1.33
CA ALA A 100 -12.88 -9.16 0.40
C ALA A 100 -11.55 -9.35 1.14
N MET A 101 -11.34 -8.63 2.24
CA MET A 101 -10.14 -8.78 3.09
C MET A 101 -9.97 -10.20 3.61
N ARG A 102 -11.02 -10.80 4.18
CA ARG A 102 -10.95 -12.19 4.68
C ARG A 102 -10.63 -13.19 3.57
N ALA A 103 -11.22 -13.02 2.38
CA ALA A 103 -10.93 -13.88 1.23
C ALA A 103 -9.47 -13.75 0.77
N ALA A 104 -8.94 -12.52 0.75
CA ALA A 104 -7.54 -12.26 0.44
C ALA A 104 -6.58 -12.89 1.46
N VAL A 105 -6.85 -12.71 2.76
CA VAL A 105 -6.03 -13.27 3.85
C VAL A 105 -6.00 -14.79 3.79
N GLU A 106 -7.14 -15.43 3.53
CA GLU A 106 -7.18 -16.89 3.36
C GLU A 106 -6.35 -17.35 2.15
N ALA A 107 -6.49 -16.66 1.01
CA ALA A 107 -5.75 -16.98 -0.21
C ALA A 107 -4.23 -16.77 -0.09
N ALA A 108 -3.79 -15.87 0.79
CA ALA A 108 -2.37 -15.61 1.04
C ALA A 108 -1.77 -16.47 2.17
N ARG A 109 -2.57 -17.35 2.81
CA ARG A 109 -2.13 -18.16 3.96
C ARG A 109 -0.87 -18.98 3.62
N GLY A 110 0.16 -18.86 4.45
CA GLY A 110 1.43 -19.56 4.27
C GLY A 110 2.41 -18.88 3.32
N SER A 111 2.08 -17.69 2.80
CA SER A 111 3.01 -16.82 2.07
C SER A 111 3.51 -15.66 2.94
N ASP A 112 4.58 -15.00 2.50
CA ASP A 112 5.12 -13.78 3.11
C ASP A 112 4.47 -12.49 2.55
N LEU A 113 3.40 -12.60 1.75
CA LEU A 113 2.74 -11.45 1.13
C LEU A 113 2.02 -10.61 2.20
N CYS A 114 2.45 -9.36 2.36
CA CYS A 114 1.79 -8.41 3.26
C CYS A 114 0.59 -7.75 2.56
N LEU A 115 -0.63 -8.14 2.97
CA LEU A 115 -1.87 -7.54 2.49
C LEU A 115 -2.16 -6.23 3.23
N LEU A 116 -2.33 -5.15 2.48
CA LEU A 116 -2.62 -3.81 2.98
C LEU A 116 -4.09 -3.43 2.72
N ALA A 117 -4.81 -3.07 3.78
CA ALA A 117 -6.18 -2.59 3.67
C ALA A 117 -6.21 -1.10 3.32
N VAL A 118 -6.70 -0.74 2.13
CA VAL A 118 -6.89 0.66 1.74
C VAL A 118 -8.13 1.19 2.43
N SER A 119 -7.94 2.10 3.39
CA SER A 119 -9.00 2.70 4.21
C SER A 119 -9.86 3.66 3.39
N VAL A 120 -9.57 4.97 3.39
CA VAL A 120 -10.19 5.97 2.50
C VAL A 120 -9.09 6.57 1.65
N LEU A 121 -9.35 6.82 0.36
CA LEU A 121 -8.35 7.42 -0.52
C LEU A 121 -8.01 8.83 -0.03
N THR A 122 -6.73 9.18 -0.02
CA THR A 122 -6.25 10.48 0.50
C THR A 122 -6.83 11.68 -0.25
N SER A 123 -7.30 11.48 -1.49
CA SER A 123 -7.95 12.46 -2.35
C SER A 123 -9.44 12.67 -2.08
N MET A 124 -10.09 11.76 -1.35
CA MET A 124 -11.53 11.84 -1.08
C MET A 124 -11.83 12.69 0.16
N ASP A 125 -12.90 13.48 0.07
CA ASP A 125 -13.44 14.30 1.15
C ASP A 125 -14.86 13.84 1.59
N GLU A 126 -15.52 14.64 2.43
CA GLU A 126 -16.83 14.33 2.98
C GLU A 126 -17.91 14.21 1.90
N GLN A 127 -17.88 15.07 0.86
CA GLN A 127 -18.86 15.00 -0.22
C GLN A 127 -18.66 13.72 -1.04
N ASP A 128 -17.42 13.33 -1.32
CA ASP A 128 -17.12 12.06 -1.98
C ASP A 128 -17.67 10.86 -1.19
N MET A 129 -17.64 10.92 0.15
CA MET A 129 -18.18 9.86 1.00
C MET A 129 -19.71 9.79 0.91
N ILE A 130 -20.38 10.93 0.97
CA ILE A 130 -21.84 11.04 0.83
C ILE A 130 -22.28 10.52 -0.54
N ASP A 131 -21.63 10.97 -1.61
CA ASP A 131 -21.96 10.58 -2.99
C ASP A 131 -21.72 9.07 -3.22
N ALA A 132 -20.72 8.49 -2.56
CA ALA A 132 -20.47 7.05 -2.56
C ALA A 132 -21.43 6.24 -1.66
N GLY A 133 -22.34 6.91 -0.94
CA GLY A 133 -23.36 6.28 -0.09
C GLY A 133 -22.88 5.89 1.31
N TYR A 134 -21.81 6.52 1.81
CA TYR A 134 -21.38 6.35 3.19
C TYR A 134 -22.05 7.36 4.12
N GLU A 135 -22.41 6.90 5.31
CA GLU A 135 -22.97 7.75 6.38
C GLU A 135 -21.89 8.39 7.28
N TYR A 136 -20.63 7.98 7.13
CA TYR A 136 -19.53 8.41 7.98
C TYR A 136 -18.65 9.43 7.26
N ASP A 137 -18.10 10.39 8.03
CA ASP A 137 -17.03 11.24 7.54
C ASP A 137 -15.75 10.42 7.26
N PRO A 138 -14.81 10.94 6.44
CA PRO A 138 -13.59 10.23 6.08
C PRO A 138 -12.79 9.71 7.27
N HIS A 139 -12.60 10.52 8.32
CA HIS A 139 -11.78 10.16 9.48
C HIS A 139 -12.44 9.01 10.26
N THR A 140 -13.75 9.13 10.56
CA THR A 140 -14.50 8.05 11.23
C THR A 140 -14.46 6.75 10.43
N LEU A 141 -14.62 6.84 9.11
CA LEU A 141 -14.58 5.68 8.23
C LEU A 141 -13.18 5.03 8.19
N VAL A 142 -12.10 5.81 8.22
CA VAL A 142 -10.71 5.32 8.31
C VAL A 142 -10.49 4.52 9.58
N LEU A 143 -10.91 5.03 10.74
CA LEU A 143 -10.74 4.32 12.02
C LEU A 143 -11.51 3.00 12.03
N ARG A 144 -12.78 3.03 11.60
CA ARG A 144 -13.62 1.83 11.49
C ARG A 144 -13.02 0.78 10.56
N ARG A 145 -12.52 1.20 9.40
CA ARG A 145 -11.87 0.30 8.43
C ARG A 145 -10.56 -0.27 8.95
N SER A 146 -9.82 0.48 9.76
CA SER A 146 -8.59 0.02 10.41
C SER A 146 -8.86 -1.08 11.44
N GLU A 147 -9.91 -0.91 12.25
CA GLU A 147 -10.36 -1.97 13.18
C GLU A 147 -10.83 -3.22 12.41
N GLN A 148 -11.57 -3.04 11.32
CA GLN A 148 -11.99 -4.15 10.46
C GLN A 148 -10.80 -4.86 9.80
N ALA A 149 -9.76 -4.14 9.41
CA ALA A 149 -8.55 -4.71 8.84
C ALA A 149 -7.79 -5.57 9.87
N LEU A 150 -7.67 -5.07 11.12
CA LEU A 150 -7.13 -5.83 12.24
C LEU A 150 -7.91 -7.14 12.46
N HIS A 151 -9.24 -7.07 12.56
CA HIS A 151 -10.08 -8.25 12.76
C HIS A 151 -10.08 -9.22 11.57
N ALA A 152 -9.83 -8.74 10.35
CA ALA A 152 -9.71 -9.58 9.16
C ALA A 152 -8.37 -10.31 9.06
N GLY A 153 -7.37 -9.95 9.88
CA GLY A 153 -6.02 -10.52 9.83
C GLY A 153 -5.14 -9.93 8.72
N MET A 154 -5.40 -8.68 8.32
CA MET A 154 -4.56 -7.99 7.34
C MET A 154 -3.16 -7.72 7.89
N GLY A 155 -2.16 -7.62 7.01
CA GLY A 155 -0.77 -7.31 7.40
C GLY A 155 -0.53 -5.82 7.65
N GLY A 156 -1.39 -4.94 7.11
CA GLY A 156 -1.31 -3.51 7.33
C GLY A 156 -2.50 -2.71 6.81
N VAL A 157 -2.41 -1.39 6.95
CA VAL A 157 -3.42 -0.42 6.51
C VAL A 157 -2.74 0.68 5.69
N VAL A 158 -3.42 1.14 4.63
CA VAL A 158 -3.08 2.38 3.92
C VAL A 158 -4.02 3.48 4.38
N CYS A 159 -3.46 4.59 4.89
CA CYS A 159 -4.20 5.79 5.34
C CYS A 159 -3.38 7.06 5.04
N SER A 160 -3.96 8.25 5.24
CA SER A 160 -3.16 9.47 5.19
C SER A 160 -2.17 9.53 6.36
N ALA A 161 -1.11 10.33 6.20
CA ALA A 161 -0.15 10.53 7.29
C ALA A 161 -0.72 11.32 8.48
N GLU A 162 -1.83 12.04 8.30
CA GLU A 162 -2.55 12.73 9.37
C GLU A 162 -3.30 11.74 10.28
N GLU A 163 -3.81 10.66 9.70
CA GLU A 163 -4.54 9.61 10.42
C GLU A 163 -3.62 8.55 11.04
N ALA A 164 -2.33 8.52 10.65
CA ALA A 164 -1.39 7.45 10.98
C ALA A 164 -1.29 7.17 12.49
N GLU A 165 -1.27 8.21 13.33
CA GLU A 165 -1.18 8.04 14.79
C GLU A 165 -2.44 7.38 15.35
N ALA A 166 -3.62 7.80 14.89
CA ALA A 166 -4.89 7.25 15.31
C ALA A 166 -5.07 5.80 14.82
N VAL A 167 -4.68 5.52 13.58
CA VAL A 167 -4.64 4.17 13.02
C VAL A 167 -3.68 3.28 13.81
N ARG A 168 -2.48 3.76 14.12
CA ARG A 168 -1.47 3.03 14.91
C ARG A 168 -2.00 2.61 16.29
N ARG A 169 -2.78 3.47 16.97
CA ARG A 169 -3.44 3.11 18.24
C ARG A 169 -4.43 1.96 18.10
N ILE A 170 -5.07 1.81 16.94
CA ILE A 170 -6.04 0.74 16.67
C ILE A 170 -5.33 -0.56 16.30
N VAL A 171 -4.43 -0.50 15.32
CA VAL A 171 -3.82 -1.70 14.70
C VAL A 171 -2.59 -2.22 15.45
N GLY A 172 -2.11 -1.47 16.44
CA GLY A 172 -0.95 -1.83 17.25
C GLY A 172 0.39 -1.70 16.50
N PRO A 173 1.51 -2.09 17.14
CA PRO A 173 2.84 -1.85 16.61
C PRO A 173 3.25 -2.78 15.46
N ASN A 174 2.57 -3.93 15.30
CA ASN A 174 3.01 -4.99 14.39
C ASN A 174 2.44 -4.88 12.98
N MET A 175 1.26 -4.27 12.80
CA MET A 175 0.69 -4.06 11.47
C MET A 175 1.41 -2.91 10.77
N ALA A 176 1.64 -3.03 9.46
CA ALA A 176 2.20 -1.93 8.68
C ALA A 176 1.20 -0.76 8.59
N VAL A 177 1.69 0.48 8.63
CA VAL A 177 0.89 1.70 8.39
C VAL A 177 1.54 2.43 7.22
N VAL A 178 1.02 2.19 6.01
CA VAL A 178 1.61 2.73 4.77
C VAL A 178 0.92 4.03 4.41
N THR A 179 1.66 5.14 4.41
CA THR A 179 1.10 6.46 4.14
C THR A 179 1.58 7.00 2.78
N PRO A 180 0.72 7.09 1.75
CA PRO A 180 1.05 7.73 0.49
C PRO A 180 1.05 9.27 0.65
N GLY A 181 1.39 9.99 -0.42
CA GLY A 181 1.34 11.47 -0.42
C GLY A 181 2.52 12.15 0.30
N ILE A 182 3.63 11.43 0.50
CA ILE A 182 4.84 12.00 1.10
C ILE A 182 5.60 12.85 0.07
N ARG A 183 5.95 14.07 0.46
CA ARG A 183 6.66 15.03 -0.39
C ARG A 183 7.80 15.70 0.39
N PRO A 184 9.03 15.75 -0.15
CA PRO A 184 10.10 16.57 0.42
C PRO A 184 9.70 18.05 0.48
N LYS A 185 10.31 18.79 1.41
CA LYS A 185 10.05 20.24 1.52
C LYS A 185 10.45 20.94 0.22
N GLY A 186 9.51 21.65 -0.40
CA GLY A 186 9.72 22.42 -1.64
C GLY A 186 9.39 21.69 -2.95
N SER A 187 8.86 20.46 -2.91
CA SER A 187 8.33 19.79 -4.11
C SER A 187 6.86 20.12 -4.38
N ASP A 188 6.43 20.04 -5.63
CA ASP A 188 5.03 20.22 -6.06
C ASP A 188 4.07 19.19 -5.41
N HIS A 189 2.84 19.63 -5.13
CA HIS A 189 1.81 18.87 -4.43
C HIS A 189 0.97 17.98 -5.36
N GLY A 190 0.86 18.30 -6.66
CA GLY A 190 0.10 17.50 -7.63
C GLY A 190 -1.39 17.34 -7.25
N ASP A 191 -1.92 16.12 -7.33
CA ASP A 191 -3.31 15.75 -7.02
C ASP A 191 -3.57 15.43 -5.53
N GLN A 192 -2.52 15.44 -4.69
CA GLN A 192 -2.61 15.03 -3.30
C GLN A 192 -3.10 16.18 -2.41
N LYS A 193 -4.30 16.04 -1.84
CA LYS A 193 -4.89 17.02 -0.90
C LYS A 193 -4.20 17.04 0.48
N ARG A 194 -3.64 15.91 0.94
CA ARG A 194 -3.06 15.73 2.29
C ARG A 194 -1.60 15.30 2.21
N VAL A 195 -0.69 16.28 2.24
CA VAL A 195 0.76 16.07 2.03
C VAL A 195 1.54 16.36 3.31
N VAL A 196 2.43 15.44 3.69
CA VAL A 196 3.39 15.66 4.79
C VAL A 196 4.84 15.37 4.33
N THR A 197 5.80 15.90 5.10
CA THR A 197 7.23 15.58 4.87
C THR A 197 7.59 14.17 5.34
N PRO A 198 8.64 13.53 4.80
CA PRO A 198 9.09 12.21 5.26
C PRO A 198 9.33 12.15 6.78
N ALA A 199 9.96 13.19 7.35
CA ALA A 199 10.24 13.26 8.78
C ALA A 199 8.95 13.35 9.62
N GLN A 200 7.91 14.01 9.11
CA GLN A 200 6.62 14.08 9.79
C GLN A 200 5.87 12.75 9.73
N ALA A 201 5.87 12.07 8.58
CA ALA A 201 5.25 10.76 8.43
C ALA A 201 5.81 9.73 9.44
N ILE A 202 7.13 9.68 9.55
CA ILE A 202 7.82 8.80 10.50
C ILE A 202 7.44 9.12 11.95
N ARG A 203 7.35 10.41 12.32
CA ARG A 203 6.91 10.82 13.66
C ARG A 203 5.45 10.46 13.94
N ASN A 204 4.60 10.51 12.91
CA ASN A 204 3.18 10.18 13.02
C ASN A 204 2.91 8.67 13.07
N GLY A 205 3.93 7.82 12.91
CA GLY A 205 3.82 6.38 13.10
C GLY A 205 3.66 5.55 11.83
N SER A 206 3.91 6.15 10.65
CA SER A 206 4.12 5.44 9.37
C SER A 206 5.26 4.41 9.48
#